data_AF-A0AB37DIU6-F1
#
_entry.id   AF-A0AB37DIU6-F1
#
_cell.length_a   1.000
_cell.length_b   1.000
_cell.length_c   1.000
_cell.angle_alpha   90.00
_cell.angle_beta   90.00
_cell.angle_gamma   90.00
#
_symmetry.space_group_name_H-M   'P 1'
#
loop_
_entity.id
_entity.type
_entity.pdbx_description
1 polymer ?
#
loop_
_entity_poly.entity_id
_entity_poly.type
_entity_poly.pdbx_seq_one_letter_code
_entity_poly.pdbx_strand_id
1 'polypeptide(L)'
;MKEYDKDLRIADLAEEIGCDYTKLQAPIKRLKTRGIGVELNPAEVDSLIKYFSKNKLISEQVYHFILEQYKQSQELISLTEISKEKLLNNKEFHQFLDKIDKNERYDFLVPNIFPKTKNDTVKRTKVDDLVSLYLKKKISENASVSAFVPTFDPTTKKTSKELIKVNLLEGVRTATWKQGQICGFYKRGRGEVLPIVVLYNGKINVVDAVKHDPKTRNGYNLKPRKKGGKQPVVWAFRVNDLIDYDSLRRQRTKEKYNSDHHLFYFINMLMQTLDENKIGCEFRCHGKYKDPYISVITDAVKINLSEFVVNGDETKKEKENKVKTFGNPTLDSIIEIAKSVSDTFSVTLRKNVEQNTLIIQSRAIKSEVAWFPKDAKEILNALDEVEASTKVPKDILLGRMVMDYYKLVIQPLYSEDTDSVTKMFEAHFEEDFKKSALTEEEEK
;
A
#
# COMPACT_ATOMS: atom_id res chain seq x y z
N MET A 1 54.57 -38.89 -1.50
CA MET A 1 53.86 -38.23 -0.39
C MET A 1 52.50 -38.88 -0.29
N LYS A 2 52.17 -39.52 0.84
CA LYS A 2 50.84 -40.07 1.09
C LYS A 2 49.94 -38.91 1.53
N GLU A 3 48.92 -38.59 0.75
CA GLU A 3 47.76 -37.85 1.27
C GLU A 3 47.18 -38.70 2.40
N TYR A 4 47.27 -38.20 3.63
CA TYR A 4 46.51 -38.78 4.72
C TYR A 4 45.05 -38.42 4.45
N ASP A 5 44.25 -39.41 4.05
CA ASP A 5 42.80 -39.39 4.24
C ASP A 5 42.57 -39.08 5.71
N LYS A 6 42.26 -37.82 6.03
CA LYS A 6 41.98 -37.43 7.40
C LYS A 6 40.62 -38.02 7.71
N ASP A 7 40.58 -39.04 8.55
CA ASP A 7 39.33 -39.64 9.04
C ASP A 7 38.46 -38.55 9.69
N LEU A 8 37.48 -38.02 8.95
CA LEU A 8 36.56 -36.98 9.44
C LEU A 8 35.47 -37.62 10.28
N ARG A 9 35.31 -37.14 11.52
CA ARG A 9 34.31 -37.64 12.47
C ARG A 9 33.26 -36.58 12.78
N ILE A 10 32.12 -37.03 13.32
CA ILE A 10 31.09 -36.12 13.88
C ILE A 10 31.68 -35.22 14.97
N ALA A 11 32.65 -35.70 15.74
CA ALA A 11 33.39 -34.88 16.71
C ALA A 11 34.07 -33.67 16.06
N ASP A 12 34.80 -33.89 14.97
CA ASP A 12 35.58 -32.85 14.29
C ASP A 12 34.64 -31.79 13.68
N LEU A 13 33.51 -32.25 13.13
CA LEU A 13 32.46 -31.37 12.61
C LEU A 13 31.83 -30.52 13.72
N ALA A 14 31.56 -31.13 14.88
CA ALA A 14 30.97 -30.43 16.03
C ALA A 14 31.92 -29.41 16.63
N GLU A 15 33.21 -29.73 16.69
CA GLU A 15 34.28 -28.84 17.14
C GLU A 15 34.41 -27.62 16.21
N GLU A 16 34.46 -27.83 14.89
CA GLU A 16 34.54 -26.73 13.92
C GLU A 16 33.31 -25.82 13.96
N ILE A 17 32.13 -26.39 14.19
CA ILE A 17 30.88 -25.64 14.37
C ILE A 17 30.80 -24.95 15.74
N GLY A 18 31.62 -25.37 16.72
CA GLY A 18 31.59 -24.84 18.08
C GLY A 18 30.36 -25.30 18.89
N CYS A 19 29.95 -26.55 18.74
CA CYS A 19 28.78 -27.11 19.45
C CYS A 19 29.03 -28.51 20.02
N ASP A 20 28.17 -28.96 20.94
CA ASP A 20 28.15 -30.36 21.36
C ASP A 20 27.66 -31.25 20.21
N TYR A 21 28.34 -32.38 19.98
CA TYR A 21 28.04 -33.28 18.86
C TYR A 21 26.57 -33.70 18.81
N THR A 22 25.89 -33.87 19.96
CA THR A 22 24.47 -34.24 20.02
C THR A 22 23.55 -33.24 19.30
N LYS A 23 23.98 -31.96 19.17
CA LYS A 23 23.25 -30.93 18.42
C LYS A 23 23.19 -31.20 16.92
N LEU A 24 24.12 -32.00 16.37
CA LEU A 24 24.14 -32.39 14.96
C LEU A 24 23.15 -33.51 14.62
N GLN A 25 22.60 -34.21 15.62
CA GLN A 25 21.69 -35.34 15.37
C GLN A 25 20.43 -34.91 14.59
N ALA A 26 19.85 -33.76 14.93
CA ALA A 26 18.65 -33.27 14.25
C ALA A 26 18.92 -32.75 12.83
N PRO A 27 19.97 -31.93 12.57
CA PRO A 27 20.42 -31.60 11.22
C PRO A 27 20.71 -32.83 10.35
N ILE A 28 21.43 -33.83 10.88
CA ILE A 28 21.76 -35.06 10.13
C ILE A 28 20.50 -35.86 9.79
N LYS A 29 19.54 -35.99 10.73
CA LYS A 29 18.23 -36.60 10.43
C LYS A 29 17.47 -35.89 9.30
N ARG A 30 17.71 -34.59 9.10
CA ARG A 30 17.03 -33.81 8.06
C ARG A 30 17.65 -33.96 6.67
N LEU A 31 18.88 -34.46 6.55
CA LEU A 31 19.50 -34.78 5.26
C LEU A 31 18.61 -35.72 4.43
N LYS A 32 17.93 -36.67 5.07
CA LYS A 32 17.00 -37.61 4.43
C LYS A 32 15.71 -36.96 3.89
N THR A 33 15.36 -35.76 4.38
CA THR A 33 14.00 -35.21 4.21
C THR A 33 13.91 -33.95 3.36
N ARG A 34 15.03 -33.42 2.86
CA ARG A 34 15.05 -32.15 2.14
C ARG A 34 15.72 -32.31 0.77
N GLY A 35 15.14 -31.69 -0.27
CA GLY A 35 15.78 -31.53 -1.58
C GLY A 35 16.74 -30.34 -1.55
N ILE A 36 17.92 -30.50 -0.94
CA ILE A 36 18.87 -29.41 -0.64
C ILE A 36 19.88 -29.17 -1.77
N GLY A 37 19.55 -29.54 -3.01
CA GLY A 37 20.36 -29.23 -4.18
C GLY A 37 21.68 -30.00 -4.32
N VAL A 38 21.94 -31.01 -3.48
CA VAL A 38 23.10 -31.90 -3.58
C VAL A 38 22.63 -33.36 -3.51
N GLU A 39 23.10 -34.18 -4.44
CA GLU A 39 22.91 -35.64 -4.40
C GLU A 39 23.91 -36.26 -3.41
N LEU A 40 23.45 -36.47 -2.17
CA LEU A 40 24.19 -37.21 -1.15
C LEU A 40 23.88 -38.70 -1.26
N ASN A 41 24.87 -39.56 -0.99
CA ASN A 41 24.68 -41.01 -0.99
C ASN A 41 23.63 -41.42 0.08
N PRO A 42 22.45 -41.96 -0.32
CA PRO A 42 21.38 -42.28 0.63
C PRO A 42 21.78 -43.33 1.67
N ALA A 43 22.60 -44.31 1.29
CA ALA A 43 23.05 -45.38 2.20
C ALA A 43 23.99 -44.84 3.29
N GLU A 44 24.83 -43.86 2.93
CA GLU A 44 25.71 -43.18 3.88
C GLU A 44 24.89 -42.34 4.88
N VAL A 45 23.94 -41.55 4.38
CA VAL A 45 23.05 -40.73 5.23
C VAL A 45 22.25 -41.62 6.19
N ASP A 46 21.71 -42.74 5.72
CA ASP A 46 21.00 -43.71 6.57
C ASP A 46 21.91 -44.33 7.64
N SER A 47 23.15 -44.64 7.30
CA SER A 47 24.17 -45.12 8.24
C SER A 47 24.52 -44.07 9.30
N LEU A 48 24.67 -42.81 8.90
CA LEU A 48 24.93 -41.68 9.81
C LEU A 48 23.77 -41.46 10.79
N ILE A 49 22.53 -41.59 10.32
CA ILE A 49 21.34 -41.46 11.17
C ILE A 49 21.22 -42.62 12.15
N LYS A 50 21.39 -43.87 11.67
CA LYS A 50 21.18 -45.09 12.47
C LYS A 50 22.26 -45.29 13.52
N TYR A 51 23.51 -44.96 13.21
CA TYR A 51 24.68 -45.20 14.05
C TYR A 51 25.34 -43.89 14.52
N PHE A 52 24.53 -42.84 14.69
CA PHE A 52 24.98 -41.52 15.14
C PHE A 52 25.78 -41.62 16.45
N SER A 53 27.06 -41.25 16.41
CA SER A 53 27.94 -41.23 17.57
C SER A 53 29.13 -40.29 17.35
N LYS A 54 29.80 -39.84 18.42
CA LYS A 54 30.94 -38.92 18.35
C LYS A 54 32.05 -39.40 17.39
N ASN A 55 32.32 -40.70 17.34
CA ASN A 55 33.40 -41.30 16.56
C ASN A 55 32.96 -41.80 15.17
N LYS A 56 31.69 -41.59 14.78
CA LYS A 56 31.20 -42.03 13.47
C LYS A 56 31.92 -41.25 12.37
N LEU A 57 32.52 -42.00 11.43
CA LEU A 57 33.16 -41.45 10.23
C LEU A 57 32.12 -40.87 9.28
N ILE A 58 32.49 -39.78 8.62
CA ILE A 58 31.71 -39.04 7.63
C ILE A 58 32.58 -38.84 6.39
N SER A 59 32.02 -38.99 5.19
CA SER A 59 32.73 -38.59 3.98
C SER A 59 33.02 -37.09 3.96
N GLU A 60 34.09 -36.70 3.27
CA GLU A 60 34.42 -35.30 3.03
C GLU A 60 33.26 -34.53 2.39
N GLN A 61 32.55 -35.16 1.44
CA GLN A 61 31.40 -34.55 0.79
C GLN A 61 30.27 -34.21 1.79
N VAL A 62 29.88 -35.14 2.65
CA VAL A 62 28.83 -34.90 3.66
C VAL A 62 29.32 -33.92 4.73
N TYR A 63 30.60 -33.99 5.12
CA TYR A 63 31.22 -33.09 6.08
C TYR A 63 31.15 -31.63 5.63
N HIS A 64 31.70 -31.33 4.43
CA HIS A 64 31.70 -29.98 3.87
C HIS A 64 30.29 -29.49 3.59
N PHE A 65 29.40 -30.38 3.14
CA PHE A 65 27.99 -30.03 2.94
C PHE A 65 27.34 -29.57 4.25
N ILE A 66 27.51 -30.31 5.36
CA ILE A 66 26.95 -29.90 6.66
C ILE A 66 27.57 -28.59 7.14
N LEU A 67 28.89 -28.38 6.97
CA LEU A 67 29.54 -27.12 7.30
C LEU A 67 29.01 -25.94 6.49
N GLU A 68 28.83 -26.11 5.19
CA GLU A 68 28.28 -25.08 4.31
C GLU A 68 26.85 -24.72 4.75
N GLN A 69 26.02 -25.73 5.02
CA GLN A 69 24.69 -25.51 5.55
C GLN A 69 24.71 -24.79 6.91
N TYR A 70 25.68 -25.07 7.78
CA TYR A 70 25.81 -24.34 9.04
C TYR A 70 26.14 -22.87 8.80
N LYS A 71 27.14 -22.57 7.95
CA LYS A 71 27.53 -21.20 7.59
C LYS A 71 26.34 -20.43 7.01
N GLN A 72 25.63 -21.02 6.05
CA GLN A 72 24.42 -20.43 5.48
C GLN A 72 23.34 -20.19 6.54
N SER A 73 23.17 -21.09 7.52
CA SER A 73 22.14 -20.97 8.54
C SER A 73 22.27 -19.72 9.43
N GLN A 74 23.48 -19.17 9.59
CA GLN A 74 23.72 -17.95 10.36
C GLN A 74 23.07 -16.72 9.72
N GLU A 75 22.92 -16.73 8.40
CA GLU A 75 22.28 -15.68 7.62
C GLU A 75 20.76 -15.86 7.50
N LEU A 76 20.21 -16.94 8.06
CA LEU A 76 18.79 -17.25 8.01
C LEU A 76 18.07 -16.77 9.26
N ILE A 77 16.79 -16.51 9.11
CA ILE A 77 15.87 -16.20 10.20
C ILE A 77 14.55 -16.93 9.94
N SER A 78 13.90 -17.39 11.00
CA SER A 78 12.64 -18.10 10.86
C SER A 78 11.45 -17.16 10.60
N LEU A 79 10.44 -17.62 9.87
CA LEU A 79 9.19 -16.88 9.66
C LEU A 79 8.48 -16.53 10.99
N THR A 80 8.64 -17.36 12.01
CA THR A 80 8.09 -17.09 13.36
C THR A 80 8.81 -15.93 14.03
N GLU A 81 10.14 -15.88 13.94
CA GLU A 81 10.93 -14.74 14.44
C GLU A 81 10.61 -13.47 13.65
N ILE A 82 10.56 -13.54 12.31
CA ILE A 82 10.14 -12.42 11.46
C ILE A 82 8.76 -11.90 11.90
N SER A 83 7.79 -12.80 12.08
CA SER A 83 6.43 -12.42 12.49
C SER A 83 6.44 -11.70 13.84
N LYS A 84 7.25 -12.15 14.78
CA LYS A 84 7.39 -11.51 16.10
C LYS A 84 8.04 -10.13 15.99
N GLU A 85 9.18 -10.04 15.30
CA GLU A 85 9.97 -8.80 15.14
C GLU A 85 9.21 -7.72 14.36
N LYS A 86 8.40 -8.14 13.39
CA LYS A 86 7.64 -7.24 12.50
C LYS A 86 6.18 -7.06 12.92
N LEU A 87 5.81 -7.53 14.12
CA LEU A 87 4.47 -7.40 14.71
C LEU A 87 3.34 -8.02 13.86
N LEU A 88 3.67 -9.07 13.09
CA LEU A 88 2.73 -9.75 12.20
C LEU A 88 2.04 -10.91 12.92
N ASN A 89 0.82 -11.24 12.48
CA ASN A 89 0.17 -12.48 12.89
C ASN A 89 0.89 -13.67 12.25
N ASN A 90 1.46 -14.53 13.10
CA ASN A 90 2.27 -15.67 12.66
C ASN A 90 1.53 -16.57 11.66
N LYS A 91 0.27 -16.91 11.96
CA LYS A 91 -0.53 -17.83 11.13
C LYS A 91 -0.83 -17.23 9.76
N GLU A 92 -1.27 -15.98 9.73
CA GLU A 92 -1.60 -15.31 8.47
C GLU A 92 -0.37 -15.09 7.58
N PHE A 93 0.78 -14.77 8.17
CA PHE A 93 2.03 -14.57 7.44
C PHE A 93 2.55 -15.87 6.81
N HIS A 94 2.45 -17.00 7.53
CA HIS A 94 2.79 -18.31 6.95
C HIS A 94 1.80 -18.69 5.84
N GLN A 95 0.49 -18.51 6.05
CA GLN A 95 -0.53 -18.77 5.04
C GLN A 95 -0.38 -17.91 3.77
N PHE A 96 0.19 -16.72 3.89
CA PHE A 96 0.48 -15.87 2.74
C PHE A 96 1.52 -16.53 1.83
N LEU A 97 2.60 -17.08 2.39
CA LEU A 97 3.65 -17.76 1.61
C LEU A 97 3.16 -19.00 0.88
N ASP A 98 2.18 -19.72 1.45
CA ASP A 98 1.56 -20.86 0.78
C ASP A 98 0.68 -20.46 -0.41
N LYS A 99 0.30 -19.17 -0.50
CA LYS A 99 -0.54 -18.61 -1.57
C LYS A 99 0.24 -17.85 -2.64
N ILE A 100 1.55 -17.62 -2.43
CA ILE A 100 2.42 -17.02 -3.44
C ILE A 100 2.78 -18.11 -4.47
N ASP A 101 3.05 -17.69 -5.71
CA ASP A 101 3.52 -18.61 -6.75
C ASP A 101 4.73 -19.42 -6.27
N LYS A 102 4.79 -20.70 -6.68
CA LYS A 102 5.82 -21.63 -6.22
C LYS A 102 7.24 -21.12 -6.54
N ASN A 103 7.45 -20.48 -7.70
CA ASN A 103 8.75 -19.96 -8.09
C ASN A 103 9.12 -18.72 -7.27
N GLU A 104 8.19 -17.79 -7.11
CA GLU A 104 8.38 -16.58 -6.29
C GLU A 104 8.61 -16.92 -4.80
N ARG A 105 8.04 -18.02 -4.31
CA ARG A 105 8.31 -18.53 -2.97
C ARG A 105 9.78 -18.92 -2.76
N TYR A 106 10.46 -19.44 -3.79
CA TYR A 106 11.88 -19.82 -3.72
C TYR A 106 12.82 -18.61 -3.72
N ASP A 107 12.36 -17.42 -4.14
CA ASP A 107 13.16 -16.18 -4.03
C ASP A 107 13.42 -15.78 -2.57
N PHE A 108 12.55 -16.23 -1.66
CA PHE A 108 12.61 -15.88 -0.24
C PHE A 108 13.03 -17.06 0.64
N LEU A 109 12.47 -18.25 0.38
CA LEU A 109 12.67 -19.40 1.25
C LEU A 109 13.91 -20.18 0.85
N VAL A 110 14.79 -20.37 1.83
CA VAL A 110 16.03 -21.12 1.64
C VAL A 110 15.97 -22.41 2.46
N PRO A 111 16.01 -23.59 1.83
CA PRO A 111 16.08 -24.85 2.54
C PRO A 111 17.42 -24.97 3.27
N ASN A 112 17.41 -25.35 4.55
CA ASN A 112 18.63 -25.53 5.34
C ASN A 112 18.45 -26.55 6.47
N ILE A 113 19.40 -27.47 6.68
CA ILE A 113 19.24 -28.54 7.68
C ILE A 113 19.22 -28.10 9.14
N PHE A 114 19.80 -26.95 9.51
CA PHE A 114 19.91 -26.52 10.91
C PHE A 114 18.61 -25.94 11.49
N PRO A 115 17.89 -25.05 10.80
CA PRO A 115 16.59 -24.56 11.25
C PRO A 115 15.56 -25.65 11.46
N LYS A 116 14.80 -25.53 12.56
CA LYS A 116 13.89 -26.57 13.05
C LYS A 116 12.77 -26.91 12.06
N THR A 117 12.32 -25.92 11.31
CA THR A 117 11.20 -25.99 10.38
C THR A 117 11.71 -26.22 8.96
N LYS A 118 11.04 -27.12 8.23
CA LYS A 118 11.52 -27.65 6.95
C LYS A 118 11.48 -26.63 5.81
N ASN A 119 10.66 -25.58 5.91
CA ASN A 119 10.42 -24.59 4.85
C ASN A 119 10.26 -23.14 5.35
N ASP A 120 10.58 -22.83 6.61
CA ASP A 120 10.20 -21.54 7.21
C ASP A 120 11.41 -20.64 7.53
N THR A 121 12.44 -20.67 6.69
CA THR A 121 13.60 -19.79 6.84
C THR A 121 13.83 -18.92 5.62
N VAL A 122 14.10 -17.65 5.90
CA VAL A 122 14.32 -16.59 4.91
C VAL A 122 15.73 -16.05 5.14
N LYS A 123 16.44 -15.71 4.06
CA LYS A 123 17.70 -14.95 4.18
C LYS A 123 17.41 -13.60 4.83
N ARG A 124 18.18 -13.19 5.85
CA ARG A 124 18.00 -11.90 6.54
C ARG A 124 17.91 -10.72 5.57
N THR A 125 18.69 -10.76 4.49
CA THR A 125 18.70 -9.75 3.42
C THR A 125 17.40 -9.64 2.62
N LYS A 126 16.54 -10.66 2.66
CA LYS A 126 15.25 -10.74 1.93
C LYS A 126 14.02 -10.55 2.82
N VAL A 127 14.22 -10.36 4.13
CA VAL A 127 13.12 -10.21 5.09
C VAL A 127 12.28 -8.97 4.80
N ASP A 128 12.94 -7.81 4.61
CA ASP A 128 12.24 -6.55 4.37
C ASP A 128 11.42 -6.62 3.06
N ASP A 129 11.94 -7.28 2.01
CA ASP A 129 11.23 -7.50 0.73
C ASP A 129 9.97 -8.36 0.93
N LEU A 130 10.10 -9.50 1.61
CA LEU A 130 8.99 -10.41 1.88
C LEU A 130 7.90 -9.74 2.74
N VAL A 131 8.32 -9.04 3.79
CA VAL A 131 7.41 -8.31 4.68
C VAL A 131 6.71 -7.19 3.90
N SER A 132 7.44 -6.46 3.06
CA SER A 132 6.87 -5.44 2.18
C SER A 132 5.78 -6.02 1.27
N LEU A 133 6.05 -7.16 0.63
CA LEU A 133 5.07 -7.85 -0.24
C LEU A 133 3.80 -8.26 0.53
N TYR A 134 3.97 -8.79 1.74
CA TYR A 134 2.85 -9.15 2.61
C TYR A 134 2.03 -7.93 3.05
N LEU A 135 2.70 -6.84 3.46
CA LEU A 135 2.02 -5.62 3.90
C LEU A 135 1.31 -4.93 2.73
N LYS A 136 1.88 -4.94 1.53
CA LYS A 136 1.23 -4.49 0.30
C LYS A 136 -0.08 -5.24 0.03
N LYS A 137 -0.09 -6.57 0.22
CA LYS A 137 -1.33 -7.36 0.18
C LYS A 137 -2.36 -6.88 1.22
N LYS A 138 -1.93 -6.70 2.47
CA LYS A 138 -2.81 -6.24 3.55
C LYS A 138 -3.36 -4.84 3.31
N ILE A 139 -2.60 -3.96 2.65
CA ILE A 139 -3.09 -2.66 2.20
C ILE A 139 -4.15 -2.83 1.10
N SER A 140 -3.89 -3.61 0.05
CA SER A 140 -4.89 -3.81 -1.03
C SER A 140 -6.22 -4.39 -0.55
N GLU A 141 -6.19 -5.19 0.52
CA GLU A 141 -7.38 -5.82 1.13
C GLU A 141 -7.97 -4.98 2.28
N ASN A 142 -7.45 -3.78 2.54
CA ASN A 142 -7.84 -2.99 3.70
C ASN A 142 -9.21 -2.32 3.51
N ALA A 143 -10.19 -2.68 4.34
CA ALA A 143 -11.53 -2.09 4.30
C ALA A 143 -11.68 -0.84 5.18
N SER A 144 -10.84 -0.69 6.21
CA SER A 144 -10.92 0.43 7.14
C SER A 144 -10.20 1.65 6.59
N VAL A 145 -10.87 2.80 6.61
CA VAL A 145 -10.30 4.09 6.15
C VAL A 145 -9.80 4.98 7.30
N SER A 146 -10.20 4.64 8.52
CA SER A 146 -9.69 5.22 9.76
C SER A 146 -9.75 4.18 10.88
N ALA A 147 -8.91 4.34 11.91
CA ALA A 147 -8.96 3.50 13.10
C ALA A 147 -8.41 4.24 14.32
N PHE A 148 -8.81 3.77 15.51
CA PHE A 148 -8.12 4.10 16.75
C PHE A 148 -6.91 3.20 16.90
N VAL A 149 -5.73 3.81 17.01
CA VAL A 149 -4.44 3.11 17.10
C VAL A 149 -3.66 3.55 18.34
N PRO A 150 -2.76 2.73 18.88
CA PRO A 150 -1.97 3.12 20.05
C PRO A 150 -1.10 4.34 19.78
N THR A 151 -0.97 5.20 20.79
CA THR A 151 0.03 6.28 20.81
C THR A 151 1.16 5.98 21.79
N PHE A 152 2.17 6.84 21.88
CA PHE A 152 3.32 6.67 22.77
C PHE A 152 3.60 7.94 23.58
N ASP A 153 4.29 7.83 24.70
CA ASP A 153 4.75 8.98 25.47
C ASP A 153 5.99 9.61 24.79
N PRO A 154 6.02 10.92 24.48
CA PRO A 154 7.14 11.55 23.76
C PRO A 154 8.49 11.48 24.47
N THR A 155 8.48 11.42 25.80
CA THR A 155 9.68 11.48 26.64
C THR A 155 10.28 10.09 26.80
N THR A 156 9.46 9.12 27.16
CA THR A 156 9.87 7.73 27.40
C THR A 156 9.89 6.88 26.13
N LYS A 157 9.22 7.32 25.06
CA LYS A 157 9.03 6.61 23.78
C LYS A 157 8.32 5.26 23.92
N LYS A 158 7.66 5.01 25.06
CA LYS A 158 6.90 3.78 25.31
C LYS A 158 5.44 3.97 24.90
N THR A 159 4.81 2.89 24.42
CA THR A 159 3.39 2.86 24.09
C THR A 159 2.54 3.30 25.30
N SER A 160 1.62 4.22 25.05
CA SER A 160 0.63 4.71 26.01
C SER A 160 -0.59 3.78 26.00
N LYS A 161 -1.40 3.86 27.07
CA LYS A 161 -2.72 3.22 27.10
C LYS A 161 -3.76 3.95 26.25
N GLU A 162 -3.48 5.20 25.88
CA GLU A 162 -4.36 6.01 25.06
C GLU A 162 -4.31 5.59 23.58
N LEU A 163 -5.45 5.76 22.91
CA LEU A 163 -5.58 5.56 21.48
C LEU A 163 -5.87 6.90 20.80
N ILE A 164 -5.30 7.09 19.60
CA ILE A 164 -5.60 8.23 18.74
C ILE A 164 -6.29 7.75 17.47
N LYS A 165 -7.22 8.56 16.95
CA LYS A 165 -7.87 8.28 15.66
C LYS A 165 -6.97 8.78 14.55
N VAL A 166 -6.61 7.92 13.61
CA VAL A 166 -5.87 8.29 12.39
C VAL A 166 -6.61 7.82 11.15
N ASN A 167 -6.47 8.56 10.05
CA ASN A 167 -7.05 8.22 8.75
C ASN A 167 -5.97 7.66 7.80
N LEU A 168 -6.37 7.01 6.71
CA LEU A 168 -5.47 6.70 5.60
C LEU A 168 -4.82 7.98 5.06
N LEU A 169 -3.58 7.85 4.61
CA LEU A 169 -2.70 8.90 4.09
C LEU A 169 -2.33 10.01 5.09
N GLU A 170 -2.76 9.88 6.34
CA GLU A 170 -2.44 10.86 7.38
C GLU A 170 -0.95 10.80 7.76
N GLY A 171 -0.32 11.98 7.88
CA GLY A 171 1.06 12.13 8.29
C GLY A 171 1.26 11.81 9.78
N VAL A 172 2.20 10.93 10.08
CA VAL A 172 2.47 10.46 11.44
C VAL A 172 3.96 10.33 11.74
N ARG A 173 4.28 10.23 13.03
CA ARG A 173 5.59 9.80 13.54
C ARG A 173 5.50 8.53 14.36
N THR A 174 6.54 7.71 14.26
CA THR A 174 6.73 6.53 15.12
C THR A 174 7.43 6.89 16.43
N ALA A 175 7.48 5.96 17.38
CA ALA A 175 8.22 6.11 18.64
C ALA A 175 9.73 6.39 18.45
N THR A 176 10.29 6.01 17.30
CA THR A 176 11.68 6.33 16.90
C THR A 176 11.82 7.68 16.19
N TRP A 177 10.77 8.50 16.22
CA TRP A 177 10.70 9.83 15.59
C TRP A 177 10.81 9.84 14.06
N LYS A 178 10.70 8.68 13.40
CA LYS A 178 10.64 8.59 11.95
C LYS A 178 9.27 9.05 11.44
N GLN A 179 9.27 9.88 10.41
CA GLN A 179 8.06 10.39 9.74
C GLN A 179 7.58 9.41 8.67
N GLY A 180 6.27 9.38 8.45
CA GLY A 180 5.64 8.53 7.44
C GLY A 180 4.17 8.86 7.25
N GLN A 181 3.50 8.04 6.45
CA GLN A 181 2.06 8.11 6.21
C GLN A 181 1.38 6.78 6.49
N ILE A 182 0.18 6.86 7.07
CA ILE A 182 -0.69 5.70 7.27
C ILE A 182 -1.13 5.17 5.90
N CYS A 183 -0.78 3.94 5.57
CA CYS A 183 -1.19 3.30 4.31
C CYS A 183 -2.18 2.16 4.51
N GLY A 184 -2.43 1.75 5.75
CA GLY A 184 -3.40 0.72 6.07
C GLY A 184 -3.48 0.43 7.55
N PHE A 185 -4.39 -0.46 7.91
CA PHE A 185 -4.63 -0.86 9.30
C PHE A 185 -4.52 -2.39 9.44
N TYR A 186 -3.61 -2.83 10.30
CA TYR A 186 -3.34 -4.23 10.56
C TYR A 186 -4.06 -4.70 11.83
N LYS A 187 -5.03 -5.61 11.67
CA LYS A 187 -5.71 -6.26 12.81
C LYS A 187 -4.86 -7.41 13.32
N ARG A 188 -4.23 -7.24 14.48
CA ARG A 188 -3.32 -8.25 15.05
C ARG A 188 -4.06 -9.36 15.81
N GLY A 189 -5.17 -8.99 16.46
CA GLY A 189 -5.99 -9.87 17.29
C GLY A 189 -7.36 -9.25 17.59
N ARG A 190 -8.07 -9.74 18.63
CA ARG A 190 -9.36 -9.17 19.05
C ARG A 190 -9.16 -7.72 19.52
N GLY A 191 -9.70 -6.76 18.77
CA GLY A 191 -9.76 -5.35 19.15
C GLY A 191 -8.46 -4.54 18.95
N GLU A 192 -7.30 -5.19 18.77
CA GLU A 192 -6.03 -4.51 18.55
C GLU A 192 -5.80 -4.21 17.06
N VAL A 193 -5.78 -2.92 16.73
CA VAL A 193 -5.48 -2.41 15.38
C VAL A 193 -4.18 -1.63 15.43
N LEU A 194 -3.22 -2.03 14.62
CA LEU A 194 -1.93 -1.36 14.46
C LEU A 194 -1.86 -0.65 13.10
N PRO A 195 -1.23 0.52 13.01
CA PRO A 195 -1.05 1.21 11.73
C PRO A 195 0.02 0.53 10.88
N ILE A 196 -0.26 0.39 9.59
CA ILE A 196 0.74 0.13 8.55
C ILE A 196 1.22 1.49 8.05
N VAL A 197 2.51 1.77 8.21
CA VAL A 197 3.12 3.06 7.89
C VAL A 197 4.18 2.89 6.80
N VAL A 198 4.11 3.71 5.76
CA VAL A 198 5.23 3.92 4.84
C VAL A 198 6.02 5.12 5.33
N LEU A 199 7.26 4.89 5.69
CA LEU A 199 8.18 5.90 6.21
C LEU A 199 8.84 6.66 5.05
N TYR A 200 9.25 7.90 5.31
CA TYR A 200 9.88 8.76 4.29
C TYR A 200 11.16 8.16 3.71
N ASN A 201 11.81 7.24 4.43
CA ASN A 201 12.97 6.49 3.94
C ASN A 201 12.59 5.25 3.09
N GLY A 202 11.36 5.17 2.58
CA GLY A 202 10.85 4.09 1.73
C GLY A 202 10.43 2.82 2.48
N LYS A 203 10.69 2.70 3.79
CA LYS A 203 10.35 1.47 4.53
C LYS A 203 8.87 1.41 4.88
N ILE A 204 8.22 0.29 4.56
CA ILE A 204 6.87 -0.04 5.03
C ILE A 204 6.93 -0.97 6.25
N ASN A 205 6.21 -0.65 7.32
CA ASN A 205 6.15 -1.48 8.54
C ASN A 205 4.77 -1.42 9.21
N VAL A 206 4.43 -2.47 9.96
CA VAL A 206 3.45 -2.36 11.05
C VAL A 206 4.17 -1.68 12.22
N VAL A 207 3.57 -0.63 12.78
CA VAL A 207 4.14 0.12 13.90
C VAL A 207 3.29 -0.12 15.14
N ASP A 208 3.94 -0.25 16.29
CA ASP A 208 3.30 -0.46 17.59
C ASP A 208 2.49 0.75 18.07
N ALA A 209 3.02 1.95 17.84
CA ALA A 209 2.39 3.20 18.24
C ALA A 209 2.80 4.39 17.37
N VAL A 210 1.89 5.35 17.20
CA VAL A 210 2.12 6.57 16.40
C VAL A 210 1.63 7.85 17.08
N LYS A 211 2.11 9.00 16.59
CA LYS A 211 1.55 10.33 16.86
C LYS A 211 1.31 11.07 15.55
N HIS A 212 0.37 12.01 15.56
CA HIS A 212 0.17 12.93 14.44
C HIS A 212 1.45 13.73 14.15
N ASP A 213 1.67 14.00 12.87
CA ASP A 213 2.75 14.84 12.38
C ASP A 213 2.20 15.97 11.50
N PRO A 214 2.58 17.24 11.74
CA PRO A 214 3.39 17.76 12.86
C PRO A 214 2.72 17.55 14.23
N LYS A 215 3.50 17.63 15.32
CA LYS A 215 2.99 17.41 16.70
C LYS A 215 1.81 18.30 17.09
N THR A 216 1.70 19.46 16.46
CA THR A 216 0.63 20.44 16.69
C THR A 216 -0.67 20.09 15.94
N ARG A 217 -0.62 19.13 15.02
CA ARG A 217 -1.76 18.69 14.21
C ARG A 217 -2.62 17.72 15.03
N ASN A 218 -3.92 17.96 15.03
CA ASN A 218 -4.92 16.99 15.47
C ASN A 218 -5.32 16.09 14.31
N GLY A 219 -5.92 14.93 14.60
CA GLY A 219 -6.45 14.07 13.55
C GLY A 219 -7.45 14.79 12.64
N TYR A 220 -7.37 14.51 11.34
CA TYR A 220 -8.24 15.17 10.36
C TYR A 220 -9.72 14.81 10.57
N ASN A 221 -10.60 15.81 10.47
CA ASN A 221 -12.05 15.64 10.55
C ASN A 221 -12.69 15.68 9.15
N LEU A 222 -12.40 14.63 8.39
CA LEU A 222 -12.79 14.50 7.00
C LEU A 222 -14.30 14.26 6.86
N LYS A 223 -14.95 15.04 5.99
CA LYS A 223 -16.38 14.88 5.70
C LYS A 223 -16.59 13.79 4.66
N PRO A 224 -17.59 12.90 4.82
CA PRO A 224 -17.99 11.98 3.78
C PRO A 224 -18.42 12.73 2.51
N ARG A 225 -18.02 12.21 1.35
CA ARG A 225 -18.43 12.77 0.06
C ARG A 225 -19.95 12.61 -0.16
N LYS A 226 -20.61 13.69 -0.57
CA LYS A 226 -22.00 13.64 -1.07
C LYS A 226 -22.03 13.21 -2.53
N LYS A 227 -22.55 12.02 -2.81
CA LYS A 227 -22.85 11.57 -4.19
C LYS A 227 -23.93 12.50 -4.79
N GLY A 228 -23.98 12.66 -6.12
CA GLY A 228 -24.92 13.59 -6.78
C GLY A 228 -24.44 15.04 -6.99
N GLY A 229 -23.98 15.76 -5.97
CA GLY A 229 -23.82 17.23 -6.06
C GLY A 229 -22.63 17.84 -6.85
N LYS A 230 -21.46 17.20 -6.93
CA LYS A 230 -20.27 17.75 -7.65
C LYS A 230 -19.50 16.67 -8.43
N GLN A 231 -18.79 17.07 -9.49
CA GLN A 231 -17.94 16.16 -10.27
C GLN A 231 -16.76 15.65 -9.41
N PRO A 232 -16.56 14.33 -9.27
CA PRO A 232 -15.52 13.76 -8.43
C PRO A 232 -14.13 13.84 -9.05
N VAL A 233 -13.14 14.25 -8.27
CA VAL A 233 -11.72 14.09 -8.59
C VAL A 233 -11.23 12.79 -7.93
N VAL A 234 -10.65 11.90 -8.73
CA VAL A 234 -10.05 10.65 -8.24
C VAL A 234 -8.54 10.81 -8.19
N TRP A 235 -7.99 10.70 -6.99
CA TRP A 235 -6.56 10.62 -6.69
C TRP A 235 -6.22 9.16 -6.47
N ALA A 236 -5.20 8.63 -7.13
CA ALA A 236 -4.73 7.26 -6.98
C ALA A 236 -3.25 7.26 -6.59
N PHE A 237 -2.98 6.98 -5.31
CA PHE A 237 -1.63 6.91 -4.77
C PHE A 237 -1.15 5.47 -4.79
N ARG A 238 -0.18 5.16 -5.68
CA ARG A 238 0.53 3.88 -5.66
C ARG A 238 1.36 3.80 -4.40
N VAL A 239 1.19 2.74 -3.61
CA VAL A 239 2.02 2.52 -2.42
C VAL A 239 3.47 2.28 -2.83
N ASN A 240 3.68 1.69 -4.01
CA ASN A 240 5.02 1.53 -4.59
C ASN A 240 5.73 2.87 -4.77
N ASP A 241 5.04 3.93 -5.22
CA ASP A 241 5.67 5.25 -5.39
C ASP A 241 6.03 5.90 -4.05
N LEU A 242 5.43 5.45 -2.94
CA LEU A 242 5.78 5.87 -1.57
C LEU A 242 6.95 5.07 -0.98
N ILE A 243 7.15 3.83 -1.44
CA ILE A 243 8.21 2.91 -0.97
C ILE A 243 9.47 3.04 -1.84
N ASP A 244 9.29 2.80 -3.13
CA ASP A 244 10.27 2.84 -4.20
C ASP A 244 10.13 4.18 -4.91
N TYR A 245 10.51 5.26 -4.23
CA TYR A 245 10.66 6.57 -4.88
C TYR A 245 11.91 6.55 -5.79
N ASP A 246 11.89 5.68 -6.81
CA ASP A 246 12.41 5.82 -8.16
C ASP A 246 12.37 4.50 -8.94
N SER A 247 11.42 4.35 -9.86
CA SER A 247 11.53 3.34 -10.93
C SER A 247 12.08 3.93 -12.25
N LEU A 248 12.08 5.26 -12.42
CA LEU A 248 12.52 5.96 -13.64
C LEU A 248 13.89 6.64 -13.56
N ARG A 249 14.49 6.88 -12.39
CA ARG A 249 15.86 7.46 -12.26
C ARG A 249 16.96 6.50 -11.82
N ARG A 250 16.81 5.18 -12.03
CA ARG A 250 17.96 4.25 -11.92
C ARG A 250 19.11 4.54 -12.90
N GLN A 251 18.98 5.54 -13.77
CA GLN A 251 20.04 5.97 -14.71
C GLN A 251 20.75 7.30 -14.37
N ARG A 252 20.54 7.95 -13.23
CA ARG A 252 21.33 9.18 -12.93
C ARG A 252 21.90 9.20 -11.51
N THR A 253 23.23 8.99 -11.47
CA THR A 253 24.25 9.51 -10.54
C THR A 253 23.99 9.47 -9.02
N LYS A 254 25.01 9.00 -8.29
CA LYS A 254 25.11 8.83 -6.82
C LYS A 254 24.88 10.08 -5.94
N GLU A 255 24.30 11.15 -6.46
CA GLU A 255 23.98 12.37 -5.72
C GLU A 255 22.47 12.58 -5.67
N LYS A 256 21.81 11.97 -4.67
CA LYS A 256 20.62 12.47 -3.94
C LYS A 256 19.98 11.36 -3.10
N TYR A 257 20.59 11.10 -1.95
CA TYR A 257 19.93 10.37 -0.85
C TYR A 257 19.09 11.30 0.05
N ASN A 258 19.08 12.61 -0.24
CA ASN A 258 18.28 13.63 0.41
C ASN A 258 17.62 14.47 -0.69
N SER A 259 16.32 14.33 -1.00
CA SER A 259 15.45 15.48 -1.36
C SER A 259 14.02 15.19 -1.81
N ASP A 260 13.63 14.01 -2.30
CA ASP A 260 12.36 13.95 -3.05
C ASP A 260 11.18 13.29 -2.29
N HIS A 261 10.83 13.80 -1.11
CA HIS A 261 9.58 13.43 -0.42
C HIS A 261 8.35 14.16 -1.01
N HIS A 262 8.42 14.59 -2.28
CA HIS A 262 7.43 15.44 -2.93
C HIS A 262 6.02 14.84 -2.90
N LEU A 263 5.89 13.52 -3.05
CA LEU A 263 4.60 12.85 -2.97
C LEU A 263 4.02 12.90 -1.54
N PHE A 264 4.85 12.67 -0.52
CA PHE A 264 4.43 12.81 0.87
C PHE A 264 3.98 14.25 1.18
N TYR A 265 4.74 15.24 0.72
CA TYR A 265 4.40 16.65 0.86
C TYR A 265 3.06 16.98 0.18
N PHE A 266 2.86 16.51 -1.05
CA PHE A 266 1.61 16.69 -1.78
C PHE A 266 0.42 16.05 -1.05
N ILE A 267 0.57 14.82 -0.56
CA ILE A 267 -0.48 14.17 0.22
C ILE A 267 -0.78 14.97 1.49
N ASN A 268 0.23 15.47 2.21
CA ASN A 268 0.02 16.31 3.39
C ASN A 268 -0.75 17.60 3.05
N MET A 269 -0.41 18.25 1.93
CA MET A 269 -1.14 19.43 1.43
C MET A 269 -2.59 19.08 1.09
N LEU A 270 -2.81 18.01 0.31
CA LEU A 270 -4.14 17.55 -0.06
C LEU A 270 -5.00 17.26 1.18
N MET A 271 -4.50 16.46 2.11
CA MET A 271 -5.23 16.08 3.31
C MET A 271 -5.59 17.30 4.18
N GLN A 272 -4.68 18.27 4.30
CA GLN A 272 -4.96 19.52 5.01
C GLN A 272 -6.00 20.38 4.28
N THR A 273 -5.87 20.55 2.96
CA THR A 273 -6.88 21.26 2.16
C THR A 273 -8.26 20.62 2.27
N LEU A 274 -8.34 19.28 2.29
CA LEU A 274 -9.62 18.57 2.43
C LEU A 274 -10.27 18.82 3.79
N ASP A 275 -9.48 18.79 4.87
CA ASP A 275 -9.99 19.02 6.22
C ASP A 275 -10.36 20.49 6.47
N GLU A 276 -9.49 21.44 6.14
CA GLU A 276 -9.72 22.87 6.40
C GLU A 276 -10.92 23.41 5.60
N ASN A 277 -11.01 23.06 4.32
CA ASN A 277 -12.10 23.48 3.45
C ASN A 277 -13.35 22.59 3.56
N LYS A 278 -13.32 21.57 4.44
CA LYS A 278 -14.41 20.62 4.68
C LYS A 278 -14.93 19.98 3.38
N ILE A 279 -14.01 19.64 2.49
CA ILE A 279 -14.30 19.01 1.20
C ILE A 279 -14.70 17.55 1.46
N GLY A 280 -15.81 17.13 0.85
CA GLY A 280 -16.28 15.76 0.94
C GLY A 280 -15.30 14.80 0.27
N CYS A 281 -14.90 13.74 0.97
CA CYS A 281 -14.00 12.71 0.45
C CYS A 281 -14.42 11.28 0.80
N GLU A 282 -13.89 10.33 0.04
CA GLU A 282 -14.01 8.89 0.26
C GLU A 282 -12.65 8.23 -0.01
N PHE A 283 -12.26 7.28 0.83
CA PHE A 283 -11.00 6.53 0.67
C PHE A 283 -11.28 5.10 0.27
N ARG A 284 -10.42 4.54 -0.58
CA ARG A 284 -10.49 3.15 -1.01
C ARG A 284 -9.09 2.57 -1.11
N CYS A 285 -8.87 1.37 -0.57
CA CYS A 285 -7.68 0.60 -0.90
C CYS A 285 -8.02 -0.44 -1.97
N HIS A 286 -7.13 -0.63 -2.93
CA HIS A 286 -7.31 -1.62 -4.01
C HIS A 286 -5.98 -1.95 -4.69
N GLY A 287 -6.03 -2.57 -5.87
CA GLY A 287 -4.88 -3.07 -6.60
C GLY A 287 -4.48 -4.50 -6.20
N LYS A 288 -3.40 -4.99 -6.81
CA LYS A 288 -2.83 -6.31 -6.49
C LYS A 288 -1.74 -6.14 -5.44
N TYR A 289 -1.37 -7.20 -4.73
CA TYR A 289 -0.30 -7.13 -3.72
C TYR A 289 1.07 -6.69 -4.26
N LYS A 290 1.33 -6.81 -5.58
CA LYS A 290 2.55 -6.28 -6.22
C LYS A 290 2.47 -4.78 -6.50
N ASP A 291 1.25 -4.25 -6.63
CA ASP A 291 0.99 -2.86 -6.97
C ASP A 291 -0.33 -2.39 -6.34
N PRO A 292 -0.33 -2.15 -5.01
CA PRO A 292 -1.51 -1.69 -4.32
C PRO A 292 -1.62 -0.16 -4.38
N TYR A 293 -2.86 0.31 -4.32
CA TYR A 293 -3.22 1.71 -4.44
C TYR A 293 -4.11 2.14 -3.28
N ILE A 294 -3.96 3.39 -2.87
CA ILE A 294 -4.92 4.09 -2.03
C ILE A 294 -5.53 5.19 -2.87
N SER A 295 -6.82 5.09 -3.15
CA SER A 295 -7.56 6.13 -3.84
C SER A 295 -8.26 7.05 -2.86
N VAL A 296 -8.18 8.35 -3.13
CA VAL A 296 -9.02 9.37 -2.50
C VAL A 296 -9.95 9.90 -3.57
N ILE A 297 -11.25 9.93 -3.31
CA ILE A 297 -12.25 10.49 -4.21
C ILE A 297 -12.81 11.71 -3.54
N THR A 298 -12.63 12.88 -4.15
CA THR A 298 -12.99 14.17 -3.56
C THR A 298 -13.94 14.94 -4.48
N ASP A 299 -14.60 15.97 -3.97
CA ASP A 299 -15.11 17.03 -4.86
C ASP A 299 -13.94 17.84 -5.46
N ALA A 300 -14.25 18.84 -6.28
CA ALA A 300 -13.24 19.77 -6.80
C ALA A 300 -12.40 20.39 -5.66
N VAL A 301 -11.09 20.44 -5.87
CA VAL A 301 -10.13 20.90 -4.87
C VAL A 301 -9.51 22.22 -5.33
N LYS A 302 -9.44 23.19 -4.41
CA LYS A 302 -8.69 24.44 -4.59
C LYS A 302 -7.54 24.44 -3.60
N ILE A 303 -6.31 24.33 -4.09
CA ILE A 303 -5.09 24.37 -3.28
C ILE A 303 -4.52 25.77 -3.39
N ASN A 304 -4.44 26.49 -2.26
CA ASN A 304 -3.79 27.79 -2.17
C ASN A 304 -2.35 27.58 -1.68
N LEU A 305 -1.35 27.79 -2.55
CA LEU A 305 0.03 27.50 -2.19
C LEU A 305 0.58 28.42 -1.09
N SER A 306 0.00 29.62 -0.92
CA SER A 306 0.45 30.56 0.11
C SER A 306 0.29 29.98 1.53
N GLU A 307 -0.62 29.02 1.71
CA GLU A 307 -0.82 28.30 2.98
C GLU A 307 0.33 27.33 3.30
N PHE A 308 1.07 26.87 2.30
CA PHE A 308 2.07 25.80 2.43
C PHE A 308 3.51 26.26 2.27
N VAL A 309 3.75 27.46 1.73
CA VAL A 309 5.08 28.08 1.66
C VAL A 309 5.38 28.91 2.90
N VAL A 310 6.65 29.00 3.27
CA VAL A 310 7.10 29.83 4.40
C VAL A 310 6.78 31.30 4.15
N ASN A 311 6.21 31.97 5.16
CA ASN A 311 5.95 33.42 5.12
C ASN A 311 6.94 34.18 6.02
N GLY A 312 6.95 35.51 5.91
CA GLY A 312 7.85 36.38 6.69
C GLY A 312 7.60 36.31 8.20
N ASP A 313 6.34 36.20 8.59
CA ASP A 313 5.85 36.37 9.96
C ASP A 313 5.96 35.11 10.84
N GLU A 314 6.24 33.94 10.25
CA GLU A 314 6.43 32.69 10.99
C GLU A 314 7.72 32.68 11.83
N THR A 315 7.63 32.12 13.04
CA THR A 315 8.80 31.85 13.90
C THR A 315 9.72 30.81 13.27
N LYS A 316 11.00 30.77 13.66
CA LYS A 316 11.97 29.77 13.17
C LYS A 316 11.44 28.32 13.25
N LYS A 317 10.79 27.97 14.36
CA LYS A 317 10.26 26.62 14.60
C LYS A 317 9.06 26.30 13.70
N GLU A 318 8.20 27.28 13.42
CA GLU A 318 7.08 27.13 12.49
C GLU A 318 7.60 26.95 11.06
N LYS A 319 8.56 27.78 10.63
CA LYS A 319 9.24 27.65 9.34
C LYS A 319 9.83 26.26 9.15
N GLU A 320 10.59 25.76 10.14
CA GLU A 320 11.17 24.41 10.09
C GLU A 320 10.12 23.30 10.03
N ASN A 321 9.02 23.41 10.78
CA ASN A 321 7.95 22.42 10.75
C ASN A 321 7.21 22.44 9.42
N LYS A 322 6.96 23.62 8.85
CA LYS A 322 6.28 23.81 7.57
C LYS A 322 7.08 23.19 6.44
N VAL A 323 8.37 23.51 6.36
CA VAL A 323 9.30 22.91 5.36
C VAL A 323 9.39 21.40 5.55
N LYS A 324 9.44 20.88 6.78
CA LYS A 324 9.45 19.42 7.02
C LYS A 324 8.16 18.72 6.62
N THR A 325 7.02 19.42 6.64
CA THR A 325 5.69 18.83 6.39
C THR A 325 5.27 18.97 4.93
N PHE A 326 5.56 20.09 4.29
CA PHE A 326 5.10 20.41 2.93
C PHE A 326 6.25 20.63 1.94
N GLY A 327 7.50 20.58 2.39
CA GLY A 327 8.65 20.92 1.56
C GLY A 327 8.68 22.40 1.19
N ASN A 328 9.15 22.69 -0.02
CA ASN A 328 9.10 24.01 -0.65
C ASN A 328 8.35 23.89 -1.98
N PRO A 329 7.02 23.74 -1.95
CA PRO A 329 6.25 23.44 -3.14
C PRO A 329 6.16 24.66 -4.07
N THR A 330 6.22 24.40 -5.37
CA THR A 330 5.92 25.38 -6.43
C THR A 330 4.66 24.97 -7.18
N LEU A 331 3.95 25.94 -7.80
CA LEU A 331 2.75 25.64 -8.57
C LEU A 331 3.01 24.57 -9.64
N ASP A 332 4.13 24.66 -10.34
CA ASP A 332 4.46 23.75 -11.42
C ASP A 332 4.77 22.34 -10.89
N SER A 333 5.49 22.23 -9.75
CA SER A 333 5.73 20.93 -9.10
C SER A 333 4.45 20.27 -8.59
N ILE A 334 3.50 21.05 -8.04
CA ILE A 334 2.21 20.53 -7.60
C ILE A 334 1.38 20.09 -8.81
N ILE A 335 1.39 20.85 -9.90
CA ILE A 335 0.69 20.49 -11.15
C ILE A 335 1.22 19.16 -11.68
N GLU A 336 2.54 18.96 -11.71
CA GLU A 336 3.17 17.72 -12.17
C GLU A 336 2.72 16.52 -11.34
N ILE A 337 2.80 16.62 -10.01
CA ILE A 337 2.36 15.55 -9.11
C ILE A 337 0.86 15.32 -9.21
N ALA A 338 0.05 16.39 -9.23
CA ALA A 338 -1.38 16.29 -9.37
C ALA A 338 -1.76 15.55 -10.67
N LYS A 339 -1.09 15.82 -11.78
CA LYS A 339 -1.28 15.07 -13.04
C LYS A 339 -0.88 13.60 -12.92
N SER A 340 0.20 13.30 -12.20
CA SER A 340 0.69 11.92 -12.07
C SER A 340 -0.22 11.06 -11.19
N VAL A 341 -0.84 11.64 -10.16
CA VAL A 341 -1.70 10.91 -9.22
C VAL A 341 -3.19 11.02 -9.50
N SER A 342 -3.63 12.00 -10.30
CA SER A 342 -5.01 12.03 -10.80
C SER A 342 -5.13 11.17 -12.05
N ASP A 343 -6.29 10.54 -12.25
CA ASP A 343 -6.53 9.71 -13.44
C ASP A 343 -6.30 10.57 -14.70
N THR A 344 -5.25 10.22 -15.45
CA THR A 344 -4.37 11.13 -16.21
C THR A 344 -5.05 11.82 -17.39
N PHE A 345 -6.31 11.47 -17.68
CA PHE A 345 -7.09 11.92 -18.84
C PHE A 345 -8.36 12.69 -18.47
N SER A 346 -8.65 12.82 -17.17
CA SER A 346 -10.00 13.17 -16.71
C SER A 346 -10.04 14.38 -15.78
N VAL A 347 -8.98 15.16 -15.61
CA VAL A 347 -9.00 16.37 -14.78
C VAL A 347 -8.62 17.63 -15.55
N THR A 348 -9.24 18.73 -15.18
CA THR A 348 -8.88 20.09 -15.58
C THR A 348 -8.12 20.74 -14.44
N LEU A 349 -6.92 21.24 -14.75
CA LEU A 349 -6.06 21.99 -13.84
C LEU A 349 -6.04 23.45 -14.29
N ARG A 350 -6.54 24.36 -13.45
CA ARG A 350 -6.52 25.80 -13.73
C ARG A 350 -5.60 26.49 -12.73
N LYS A 351 -4.54 27.10 -13.24
CA LYS A 351 -3.57 27.89 -12.46
C LYS A 351 -4.07 29.33 -12.37
N ASN A 352 -4.16 29.87 -11.16
CA ASN A 352 -4.28 31.31 -10.93
C ASN A 352 -2.97 31.80 -10.31
N VAL A 353 -2.17 32.50 -11.12
CA VAL A 353 -0.82 32.95 -10.73
C VAL A 353 -0.89 34.05 -9.67
N GLU A 354 -1.82 35.01 -9.84
CA GLU A 354 -1.98 36.14 -8.92
C GLU A 354 -2.38 35.70 -7.51
N GLN A 355 -3.26 34.71 -7.41
CA GLN A 355 -3.71 34.14 -6.13
C GLN A 355 -2.86 32.96 -5.66
N ASN A 356 -1.76 32.64 -6.36
CA ASN A 356 -0.92 31.47 -6.12
C ASN A 356 -1.74 30.18 -5.86
N THR A 357 -2.78 29.95 -6.66
CA THR A 357 -3.78 28.90 -6.43
C THR A 357 -3.83 27.93 -7.60
N LEU A 358 -3.96 26.64 -7.30
CA LEU A 358 -4.30 25.60 -8.26
C LEU A 358 -5.74 25.10 -8.02
N ILE A 359 -6.60 25.19 -9.04
CA ILE A 359 -7.94 24.61 -9.03
C ILE A 359 -7.91 23.31 -9.81
N ILE A 360 -8.41 22.25 -9.18
CA ILE A 360 -8.38 20.88 -9.69
C ILE A 360 -9.82 20.38 -9.75
N GLN A 361 -10.31 20.19 -10.96
CA GLN A 361 -11.67 19.79 -11.25
C GLN A 361 -11.66 18.56 -12.13
N SER A 362 -12.66 17.70 -11.97
CA SER A 362 -12.82 16.58 -12.88
C SER A 362 -13.41 17.05 -14.21
N ARG A 363 -13.17 16.28 -15.27
CA ARG A 363 -13.85 16.32 -16.57
C ARG A 363 -14.88 15.19 -16.67
N ALA A 364 -14.94 14.32 -15.66
CA ALA A 364 -15.90 13.22 -15.65
C ALA A 364 -17.31 13.78 -15.65
N ILE A 365 -18.11 13.28 -16.60
CA ILE A 365 -19.54 13.53 -16.63
C ILE A 365 -20.16 12.69 -15.51
N LYS A 366 -21.03 13.31 -14.73
CA LYS A 366 -21.71 12.67 -13.62
C LYS A 366 -23.18 12.54 -13.97
N SER A 367 -23.76 11.38 -13.68
CA SER A 367 -25.20 11.19 -13.71
C SER A 367 -25.69 10.95 -12.28
N GLU A 368 -26.84 11.51 -11.92
CA GLU A 368 -27.47 11.21 -10.64
C GLU A 368 -27.99 9.77 -10.65
N VAL A 369 -27.58 8.98 -9.64
CA VAL A 369 -28.08 7.61 -9.45
C VAL A 369 -29.60 7.60 -9.21
N ALA A 370 -30.14 8.70 -8.67
CA ALA A 370 -31.56 8.88 -8.39
C ALA A 370 -32.44 9.08 -9.63
N TRP A 371 -31.84 9.37 -10.80
CA TRP A 371 -32.57 9.52 -12.07
C TRP A 371 -32.77 8.21 -12.81
N PHE A 372 -32.20 7.11 -12.32
CA PHE A 372 -32.46 5.79 -12.90
C PHE A 372 -33.83 5.30 -12.45
N PRO A 373 -34.72 4.96 -13.40
CA PRO A 373 -36.05 4.48 -13.07
C PRO A 373 -35.93 3.12 -12.33
N LYS A 374 -36.93 2.81 -11.49
CA LYS A 374 -36.87 1.69 -10.53
C LYS A 374 -36.68 0.32 -11.19
N ASP A 375 -37.11 0.20 -12.44
CA ASP A 375 -36.94 -0.93 -13.35
C ASP A 375 -35.48 -1.14 -13.81
N ALA A 376 -34.63 -0.11 -13.78
CA ALA A 376 -33.19 -0.22 -14.07
C ALA A 376 -32.34 -0.81 -12.92
N LYS A 377 -32.99 -1.46 -11.93
CA LYS A 377 -32.33 -2.03 -10.73
C LYS A 377 -31.21 -3.02 -11.06
N GLU A 378 -31.38 -3.82 -12.12
CA GLU A 378 -30.36 -4.79 -12.55
C GLU A 378 -29.09 -4.09 -13.05
N ILE A 379 -29.23 -3.00 -13.80
CA ILE A 379 -28.09 -2.17 -14.25
C ILE A 379 -27.40 -1.53 -13.05
N LEU A 380 -28.17 -1.00 -12.10
CA LEU A 380 -27.63 -0.42 -10.88
C LEU A 380 -26.86 -1.46 -10.04
N ASN A 381 -27.37 -2.68 -9.92
CA ASN A 381 -26.68 -3.78 -9.22
C ASN A 381 -25.41 -4.21 -9.97
N ALA A 382 -25.48 -4.39 -11.28
CA ALA A 382 -24.33 -4.70 -12.11
C ALA A 382 -23.25 -3.61 -11.99
N LEU A 383 -23.65 -2.35 -11.87
CA LEU A 383 -22.73 -1.24 -11.62
C LEU A 383 -22.17 -1.21 -10.21
N ASP A 384 -22.88 -1.72 -9.21
CA ASP A 384 -22.31 -1.95 -7.88
C ASP A 384 -21.24 -3.06 -7.94
N GLU A 385 -21.44 -4.09 -8.76
CA GLU A 385 -20.43 -5.14 -9.02
C GLU A 385 -19.23 -4.60 -9.83
N VAL A 386 -19.48 -3.74 -10.83
CA VAL A 386 -18.42 -3.07 -11.60
C VAL A 386 -17.68 -2.06 -10.74
N GLU A 387 -18.36 -1.29 -9.89
CA GLU A 387 -17.72 -0.42 -8.89
C GLU A 387 -16.91 -1.27 -7.90
N ALA A 388 -17.42 -2.42 -7.47
CA ALA A 388 -16.69 -3.32 -6.59
C ALA A 388 -15.44 -3.93 -7.26
N SER A 389 -15.44 -4.16 -8.57
CA SER A 389 -14.31 -4.74 -9.31
C SER A 389 -13.31 -3.70 -9.83
N THR A 390 -13.81 -2.67 -10.51
CA THR A 390 -13.00 -1.58 -11.10
C THR A 390 -12.61 -0.50 -10.11
N LYS A 391 -13.33 -0.42 -8.98
CA LYS A 391 -13.16 0.60 -7.93
C LYS A 391 -13.42 2.04 -8.40
N VAL A 392 -13.90 2.21 -9.63
CA VAL A 392 -14.38 3.49 -10.16
C VAL A 392 -15.74 3.81 -9.52
N PRO A 393 -15.95 5.04 -9.00
CA PRO A 393 -17.23 5.45 -8.45
C PRO A 393 -18.41 5.20 -9.40
N LYS A 394 -19.49 4.61 -8.90
CA LYS A 394 -20.70 4.29 -9.68
C LYS A 394 -21.28 5.51 -10.40
N ASP A 395 -21.24 6.69 -9.80
CA ASP A 395 -21.73 7.94 -10.41
C ASP A 395 -20.87 8.39 -11.62
N ILE A 396 -19.60 7.99 -11.69
CA ILE A 396 -18.74 8.18 -12.87
C ILE A 396 -19.04 7.12 -13.93
N LEU A 397 -19.15 5.85 -13.53
CA LEU A 397 -19.46 4.74 -14.45
C LEU A 397 -20.78 5.00 -15.19
N LEU A 398 -21.80 5.46 -14.47
CA LEU A 398 -23.08 5.86 -15.04
C LEU A 398 -22.94 7.00 -16.05
N GLY A 399 -22.21 8.06 -15.70
CA GLY A 399 -21.98 9.17 -16.61
C GLY A 399 -21.25 8.74 -17.89
N ARG A 400 -20.31 7.79 -17.79
CA ARG A 400 -19.67 7.19 -18.97
C ARG A 400 -20.68 6.41 -19.83
N MET A 401 -21.49 5.54 -19.22
CA MET A 401 -22.52 4.79 -19.96
C MET A 401 -23.51 5.69 -20.68
N VAL A 402 -23.99 6.77 -20.04
CA VAL A 402 -24.89 7.74 -20.67
C VAL A 402 -24.23 8.42 -21.87
N MET A 403 -22.95 8.76 -21.76
CA MET A 403 -22.20 9.36 -22.87
C MET A 403 -21.91 8.38 -23.99
N ASP A 404 -21.61 7.13 -23.67
CA ASP A 404 -21.39 6.08 -24.66
C ASP A 404 -22.70 5.79 -25.40
N TYR A 405 -23.83 5.70 -24.69
CA TYR A 405 -25.16 5.61 -25.30
C TYR A 405 -25.46 6.83 -26.17
N TYR A 406 -25.18 8.04 -25.68
CA TYR A 406 -25.36 9.24 -26.48
C TYR A 406 -24.55 9.18 -27.77
N LYS A 407 -23.27 8.81 -27.72
CA LYS A 407 -22.40 8.78 -28.90
C LYS A 407 -22.71 7.64 -29.88
N LEU A 408 -23.09 6.48 -29.36
CA LEU A 408 -23.27 5.26 -30.18
C LEU A 408 -24.69 5.12 -30.73
N VAL A 409 -25.68 5.61 -29.99
CA VAL A 409 -27.09 5.41 -30.33
C VAL A 409 -27.73 6.72 -30.72
N ILE A 410 -27.62 7.75 -29.88
CA ILE A 410 -28.28 9.04 -30.11
C ILE A 410 -27.58 9.75 -31.28
N GLN A 411 -26.35 10.24 -31.10
CA GLN A 411 -25.60 11.08 -32.05
C GLN A 411 -25.66 10.63 -33.53
N PRO A 412 -25.52 9.34 -33.88
CA PRO A 412 -25.63 8.90 -35.28
C PRO A 412 -27.03 9.14 -35.86
N LEU A 413 -28.09 8.92 -35.08
CA LEU A 413 -29.48 9.20 -35.48
C LEU A 413 -29.76 10.70 -35.71
N TYR A 414 -28.95 11.59 -35.13
CA TYR A 414 -29.07 13.05 -35.33
C TYR A 414 -28.04 13.61 -36.33
N SER A 415 -27.14 12.77 -36.85
CA SER A 415 -26.19 13.15 -37.90
C SER A 415 -26.77 13.00 -39.31
N GLU A 416 -27.91 12.31 -39.45
CA GLU A 416 -28.64 12.18 -40.71
C GLU A 416 -29.62 13.34 -40.96
N ASP A 417 -30.05 14.08 -39.93
CA ASP A 417 -30.99 15.21 -40.03
C ASP A 417 -30.49 16.43 -39.24
N THR A 418 -29.53 17.18 -39.78
CA THR A 418 -29.02 18.39 -39.12
C THR A 418 -29.65 19.66 -39.68
N ASP A 419 -30.71 20.13 -39.02
CA ASP A 419 -30.88 21.56 -38.76
C ASP A 419 -31.68 21.78 -37.47
N SER A 420 -30.98 22.27 -36.45
CA SER A 420 -31.50 22.80 -35.17
C SER A 420 -31.85 21.82 -34.02
N VAL A 421 -30.85 21.06 -33.57
CA VAL A 421 -30.85 20.39 -32.24
C VAL A 421 -31.33 21.31 -31.11
N THR A 422 -31.03 22.61 -31.19
CA THR A 422 -31.49 23.63 -30.23
C THR A 422 -33.00 23.90 -30.29
N LYS A 423 -33.59 24.07 -31.49
CA LYS A 423 -35.04 24.35 -31.62
C LYS A 423 -35.91 23.14 -31.28
N MET A 424 -35.38 21.94 -31.43
CA MET A 424 -36.11 20.71 -31.06
C MET A 424 -36.00 20.39 -29.57
N PHE A 425 -34.90 20.71 -28.90
CA PHE A 425 -34.85 20.71 -27.43
C PHE A 425 -35.85 21.72 -26.85
N GLU A 426 -35.97 22.90 -27.45
CA GLU A 426 -37.02 23.88 -27.09
C GLU A 426 -38.44 23.30 -27.30
N ALA A 427 -38.70 22.60 -28.42
CA ALA A 427 -40.01 21.99 -28.67
C ALA A 427 -40.36 20.84 -27.71
N HIS A 428 -39.40 19.96 -27.39
CA HIS A 428 -39.66 18.80 -26.53
C HIS A 428 -39.88 19.20 -25.06
N PHE A 429 -39.21 20.25 -24.60
CA PHE A 429 -39.40 20.78 -23.24
C PHE A 429 -40.57 21.78 -23.12
N GLU A 430 -41.01 22.42 -24.22
CA GLU A 430 -42.26 23.23 -24.22
C GLU A 430 -43.53 22.35 -24.13
N GLU A 431 -43.54 21.15 -24.71
CA GLU A 431 -44.69 20.24 -24.65
C GLU A 431 -44.91 19.65 -23.25
N ASP A 432 -43.85 19.38 -22.50
CA ASP A 432 -43.94 18.81 -21.15
C ASP A 432 -44.34 19.84 -20.08
N PHE A 433 -43.93 21.11 -20.22
CA PHE A 433 -44.35 22.16 -19.29
C PHE A 433 -45.82 22.60 -19.49
N LYS A 434 -46.36 22.55 -20.71
CA LYS A 434 -47.78 22.85 -20.94
C LYS A 434 -48.72 21.75 -20.42
N LYS A 435 -48.27 20.49 -20.39
CA LYS A 435 -49.06 19.39 -19.77
C LYS A 435 -49.04 19.42 -18.24
N SER A 436 -47.98 19.92 -17.62
CA SER A 436 -47.90 20.09 -16.16
C SER A 436 -48.71 21.28 -15.63
N ALA A 437 -48.98 22.30 -16.44
CA ALA A 437 -49.70 23.51 -16.01
C ALA A 437 -51.22 23.45 -16.26
N LEU A 438 -51.73 22.41 -16.95
CA LEU A 438 -53.15 22.25 -17.25
C LEU A 438 -53.84 21.10 -16.49
N THR A 439 -53.13 20.40 -15.59
CA THR A 439 -53.71 19.33 -14.77
C THR A 439 -53.94 19.69 -13.31
N GLU A 440 -53.78 20.96 -12.90
CA GLU A 440 -54.17 21.43 -11.56
C GLU A 440 -55.49 22.25 -11.53
N GLU A 441 -56.19 22.43 -12.65
CA GLU A 441 -57.49 23.13 -12.69
C GLU A 441 -58.73 22.22 -12.88
N GLU A 442 -58.58 20.90 -13.02
CA GLU A 442 -59.74 19.98 -13.21
C GLU A 442 -59.83 18.83 -12.19
N GLU A 443 -59.47 19.06 -10.92
CA GLU A 443 -60.06 18.30 -9.82
C GLU A 443 -60.64 19.26 -8.76
N LYS A 444 -61.85 19.74 -9.08
CA LYS A 444 -62.84 20.23 -8.12
C LYS A 444 -64.02 19.27 -8.07
#